data_AF-A0A1S9ARW2-F1
#
_entry.id   AF-A0A1S9ARW2-F1
#
_cell.length_a   1.000
_cell.length_b   1.000
_cell.length_c   1.000
_cell.angle_alpha   90.00
_cell.angle_beta   90.00
_cell.angle_gamma   90.00
#
_symmetry.space_group_name_H-M   'P 1'
#
loop_
_entity.id
_entity.type
_entity.pdbx_description
1 polymer ?
#
loop_
_entity_poly.entity_id
_entity_poly.type
_entity_poly.pdbx_seq_one_letter_code
_entity_poly.pdbx_strand_id
1 'polypeptide(L)' 'MEIIFGLITISLCVAVLFLLAFVWAVRSQQYDDTYTPAVRMLFEDQEEKPAP' A
#
# COMPACT_ATOMS: atom_id res chain seq x y z
N MET A 1 24.65 28.82 -2.09
CA MET A 1 23.67 28.55 -3.18
C MET A 1 23.66 27.09 -3.60
N GLU A 2 24.80 26.41 -3.67
CA GLU A 2 24.86 24.97 -4.01
C GLU A 2 24.03 24.07 -3.07
N ILE A 3 24.05 24.33 -1.77
CA ILE A 3 23.25 23.56 -0.79
C ILE A 3 21.75 23.66 -1.09
N ILE A 4 21.26 24.83 -1.53
CA ILE A 4 19.83 25.04 -1.84
C ILE A 4 19.42 24.18 -3.03
N PHE A 5 20.25 24.11 -4.08
CA PHE A 5 19.98 23.23 -5.23
C PHE A 5 19.97 21.74 -4.82
N GLY A 6 20.86 21.32 -3.91
CA GLY A 6 20.84 19.97 -3.35
C GLY A 6 19.56 19.67 -2.57
N LEU A 7 19.14 20.58 -1.69
CA LEU A 7 17.91 20.44 -0.90
C LEU A 7 16.65 20.37 -1.77
N ILE A 8 16.57 21.21 -2.81
CA ILE A 8 15.45 21.20 -3.76
C ILE A 8 15.41 19.85 -4.50
N THR A 9 16.55 19.35 -4.96
CA THR A 9 16.62 18.08 -5.68
C THR A 9 16.17 16.91 -4.80
N ILE A 10 16.67 16.85 -3.56
CA ILE A 10 16.29 15.80 -2.60
C ILE A 10 14.80 15.88 -2.28
N SER A 11 14.27 17.09 -2.01
CA SER A 11 12.85 17.30 -1.74
C SER A 11 11.97 16.85 -2.90
N LEU A 12 12.35 17.20 -4.13
CA LEU A 12 11.61 16.80 -5.34
C LEU A 12 11.66 15.28 -5.55
N CYS A 13 12.82 14.65 -5.36
CA CYS A 13 12.96 13.20 -5.44
C CYS A 13 12.04 12.50 -4.43
N VAL A 14 12.04 12.95 -3.17
CA VAL A 14 11.15 12.40 -2.14
C VAL A 14 9.69 12.58 -2.52
N ALA A 15 9.29 13.76 -3.01
CA ALA A 15 7.92 14.02 -3.43
C ALA A 15 7.46 13.07 -4.57
N VAL A 16 8.30 12.88 -5.60
CA VAL A 16 8.00 11.97 -6.71
C VAL A 16 7.94 10.52 -6.23
N LEU A 17 8.87 10.08 -5.37
CA LEU A 17 8.85 8.74 -4.78
C LEU A 17 7.56 8.48 -4.01
N PHE A 18 7.14 9.42 -3.17
CA PHE A 18 5.87 9.33 -2.44
C PHE A 18 4.67 9.27 -3.38
N LEU A 19 4.65 10.09 -4.42
CA LEU A 19 3.57 10.08 -5.40
C LEU A 19 3.47 8.74 -6.14
N LEU A 20 4.61 8.19 -6.59
CA LEU A 20 4.66 6.88 -7.26
C LEU A 20 4.22 5.75 -6.32
N ALA A 21 4.70 5.76 -5.07
CA ALA A 21 4.29 4.79 -4.06
C ALA A 21 2.77 4.87 -3.77
N PHE A 22 2.23 6.08 -3.68
CA PHE A 22 0.80 6.31 -3.49
C PHE A 22 -0.02 5.75 -4.67
N VAL A 23 0.36 6.08 -5.91
CA VAL A 23 -0.33 5.56 -7.10
C VAL A 23 -0.24 4.04 -7.18
N TRP A 24 0.91 3.45 -6.84
CA TRP A 24 1.07 2.00 -6.78
C TRP A 24 0.14 1.37 -5.73
N ALA A 25 0.07 1.92 -4.52
CA ALA A 25 -0.78 1.42 -3.44
C ALA A 25 -2.29 1.49 -3.76
N VAL A 26 -2.73 2.56 -4.43
CA VAL A 26 -4.13 2.68 -4.89
C VAL A 26 -4.44 1.64 -5.96
N ARG A 27 -3.50 1.41 -6.90
CA ARG A 27 -3.69 0.43 -7.97
C ARG A 27 -3.59 -1.02 -7.49
N SER A 28 -2.86 -1.29 -6.41
CA SER A 28 -2.71 -2.63 -5.85
C SER A 28 -3.88 -3.06 -4.94
N GLN A 29 -4.95 -2.25 -4.84
CA GLN A 29 -6.08 -2.51 -3.94
C GLN A 29 -5.65 -2.72 -2.47
N GLN A 30 -4.51 -2.14 -2.05
CA GLN A 30 -4.01 -2.34 -0.69
C GLN A 30 -4.93 -1.74 0.39
N TYR A 31 -5.89 -0.90 -0.01
CA TYR A 31 -6.92 -0.34 0.85
C TYR A 31 -8.12 -1.27 1.06
N ASP A 32 -8.28 -2.31 0.24
CA ASP A 32 -9.43 -3.21 0.33
C ASP A 32 -9.24 -4.30 1.41
N ASP A 33 -8.03 -4.45 1.93
CA ASP A 33 -7.72 -5.26 3.11
C ASP A 33 -8.17 -4.53 4.40
N THR A 34 -9.49 -4.36 4.51
CA THR A 34 -10.17 -3.77 5.67
C THR A 34 -10.41 -4.78 6.78
N TYR A 35 -10.18 -6.06 6.50
CA TYR A 35 -10.38 -7.18 7.42
C TYR A 35 -9.06 -7.90 7.66
N THR A 36 -8.48 -7.66 8.83
CA THR A 36 -7.11 -8.06 9.17
C THR A 36 -6.82 -9.51 8.76
N PRO A 37 -5.64 -9.79 8.15
CA PRO A 37 -5.26 -11.12 7.70
C PRO A 37 -5.41 -12.21 8.76
N ALA A 38 -5.12 -11.86 10.02
CA ALA A 38 -5.25 -12.78 11.15
C ALA A 38 -6.68 -13.26 11.36
N VAL A 39 -7.69 -12.42 11.13
CA VAL A 39 -9.09 -12.77 11.34
C VAL A 39 -9.63 -13.52 10.12
N ARG A 40 -9.25 -13.10 8.91
CA ARG A 40 -9.59 -13.79 7.65
C ARG A 40 -9.21 -15.27 7.69
N MET A 41 -7.99 -15.56 8.12
CA MET A 41 -7.47 -16.93 8.21
C MET A 41 -8.24 -17.83 9.18
N LEU A 42 -8.90 -17.28 10.21
CA LEU A 42 -9.73 -18.07 11.14
C LEU A 42 -11.07 -18.51 10.53
N PHE A 43 -11.55 -17.82 9.49
CA PHE A 43 -12.90 -18.01 8.95
C PHE A 43 -12.91 -18.52 7.50
N GLU A 44 -11.81 -18.38 6.75
CA GLU A 44 -11.69 -18.91 5.38
C GLU A 44 -11.92 -20.43 5.30
N ASP A 45 -11.46 -21.20 6.29
CA ASP A 45 -11.63 -22.66 6.31
C ASP A 45 -13.08 -23.13 6.57
N GLN A 46 -13.99 -22.23 6.96
CA GLN A 46 -15.37 -22.59 7.33
C GLN A 46 -16.38 -22.45 6.19
N GLU A 47 -16.07 -21.71 5.12
CA GLU A 47 -17.01 -21.45 4.03
C GLU A 47 -16.98 -22.51 2.90
N GLU A 48 -15.99 -23.41 2.87
CA GLU A 48 -15.82 -24.40 1.78
C GLU A 48 -16.50 -25.76 1.99
N LYS A 49 -17.45 -25.90 2.93
CA LYS A 49 -18.21 -27.17 3.03
C LYS A 49 -19.49 -27.07 2.19
N PRO A 50 -19.55 -27.64 0.97
CA PRO A 50 -20.81 -27.75 0.26
C PRO A 50 -21.77 -28.56 1.15
N ALA A 51 -22.94 -27.98 1.42
CA ALA A 51 -24.02 -28.69 2.09
C ALA A 51 -24.39 -29.95 1.27
N PRO A 52 -24.73 -31.06 1.94
CA PRO A 52 -25.00 -32.35 1.30
C PRO A 52 -26.17 -32.32 0.32
#